data_AF-F8KUK3-F1
#
_entry.id   AF-F8KUK3-F1
#
_cell.length_a   1.000
_cell.length_b   1.000
_cell.length_c   1.000
_cell.angle_alpha   90.00
_cell.angle_beta   90.00
_cell.angle_gamma   90.00
#
_symmetry.space_group_name_H-M   'P 1'
#
loop_
_entity.id
_entity.type
_entity.pdbx_description
1 polymer ?
#
loop_
_entity_poly.entity_id
_entity_poly.type
_entity_poly.pdbx_seq_one_letter_code
_entity_poly.pdbx_strand_id
1 'polypeptide(L)'
;MFPKIKIYPYTLHATINNSIGDIKNHITLEQLVDLFLNPPTMPSLIERYVIDTIQTEASAQEIDFFAKSFNIPSQSVEHILSMKLNWGQE
;
A
#
# COMPACT_ATOMS: atom_id res chain seq x y z
N MET A 1 -26.31 -12.65 10.63
CA MET A 1 -25.51 -11.45 10.96
C MET A 1 -24.05 -11.85 10.81
N PHE A 2 -23.36 -11.41 9.75
CA PHE A 2 -21.94 -11.71 9.60
C PHE A 2 -21.16 -10.92 10.67
N PRO A 3 -20.15 -11.51 11.32
CA PRO A 3 -19.35 -10.79 12.30
C PRO A 3 -18.70 -9.58 11.60
N LYS A 4 -18.76 -8.41 12.25
CA LYS A 4 -17.96 -7.26 11.84
C LYS A 4 -16.49 -7.67 11.94
N ILE A 5 -15.86 -7.95 10.80
CA ILE A 5 -14.43 -8.25 10.74
C ILE A 5 -13.72 -7.01 11.28
N LYS A 6 -12.95 -7.17 12.36
CA LYS A 6 -12.06 -6.13 12.83
C LYS A 6 -10.89 -6.07 11.85
N ILE A 7 -10.97 -5.15 10.89
CA ILE A 7 -9.83 -4.81 10.04
C ILE A 7 -8.88 -3.98 10.91
N TYR A 8 -7.64 -4.42 11.01
CA TYR A 8 -6.62 -3.76 11.81
C TYR A 8 -5.85 -2.80 10.91
N PRO A 9 -5.25 -1.73 11.47
CA PRO A 9 -4.48 -0.78 10.66
C PRO A 9 -3.27 -1.44 9.99
N TYR A 10 -2.91 -2.63 10.41
CA TYR A 10 -1.80 -3.41 9.87
C TYR A 10 -2.22 -4.38 8.75
N THR A 11 -3.52 -4.47 8.41
CA THR A 11 -3.99 -5.43 7.40
C THR A 11 -3.44 -5.10 6.01
N LEU A 12 -3.44 -3.82 5.60
CA LEU A 12 -2.81 -3.41 4.33
C LEU A 12 -1.31 -3.77 4.29
N HIS A 13 -0.59 -3.50 5.39
CA HIS A 13 0.83 -3.81 5.53
C HIS A 13 1.11 -5.32 5.44
N ALA A 14 0.26 -6.13 6.07
CA ALA A 14 0.34 -7.58 5.97
C ALA A 14 0.06 -8.08 4.56
N THR A 15 -0.95 -7.55 3.87
CA THR A 15 -1.27 -7.89 2.48
C THR A 15 -0.07 -7.61 1.56
N ILE A 16 0.55 -6.44 1.69
CA ILE A 16 1.75 -6.07 0.93
C ILE A 16 2.92 -7.04 1.20
N ASN A 17 3.27 -7.26 2.46
CA ASN A 17 4.40 -8.13 2.80
C ASN A 17 4.14 -9.60 2.42
N ASN A 18 2.90 -10.07 2.51
CA ASN A 18 2.54 -11.40 2.06
C ASN A 18 2.67 -11.56 0.54
N SER A 19 2.32 -10.53 -0.25
CA SER A 19 2.53 -10.54 -1.70
C SER A 19 4.03 -10.55 -2.04
N ILE A 20 4.85 -9.77 -1.33
CA ILE A 20 6.33 -9.76 -1.49
C ILE A 20 6.94 -11.14 -1.19
N GLY A 21 6.52 -11.80 -0.12
CA GLY A 21 6.94 -13.14 0.28
C GLY A 21 8.34 -13.24 0.90
N ASP A 22 9.38 -12.67 0.27
CA ASP A 22 10.73 -12.65 0.83
C ASP A 22 10.84 -11.62 1.97
N ILE A 23 11.00 -12.13 3.20
CA ILE A 23 11.13 -11.35 4.42
C ILE A 23 12.23 -10.29 4.34
N LYS A 24 13.31 -10.54 3.57
CA LYS A 24 14.39 -9.56 3.39
C LYS A 24 13.96 -8.31 2.62
N ASN A 25 12.88 -8.41 1.86
CA ASN A 25 12.31 -7.34 1.06
C ASN A 25 11.04 -6.76 1.68
N HIS A 26 10.62 -7.24 2.85
CA HIS A 26 9.47 -6.68 3.55
C HIS A 26 9.70 -5.21 3.88
N ILE A 27 8.66 -4.41 3.71
CA ILE A 27 8.68 -3.00 4.10
C ILE A 27 8.22 -2.85 5.54
N THR A 28 8.64 -1.79 6.21
CA THR A 28 8.09 -1.38 7.50
C THR A 28 6.79 -0.59 7.32
N LEU A 29 6.05 -0.42 8.42
CA LEU A 29 4.88 0.46 8.42
C LEU A 29 5.25 1.91 8.14
N GLU A 30 6.39 2.37 8.63
CA GLU A 30 6.89 3.73 8.42
C GLU A 30 7.16 3.97 6.93
N GLN A 31 7.79 3.01 6.25
CA GLN A 31 8.00 3.06 4.81
C GLN A 31 6.67 3.08 4.03
N LEU A 32 5.68 2.31 4.47
CA LEU A 32 4.36 2.33 3.84
C LEU A 32 3.65 3.68 4.04
N VAL A 33 3.69 4.25 5.24
CA VAL A 33 3.12 5.58 5.50
C VAL A 33 3.84 6.65 4.68
N ASP A 34 5.17 6.59 4.63
CA ASP A 34 5.97 7.53 3.84
C ASP A 34 5.65 7.44 2.35
N LEU A 35 5.43 6.23 1.82
CA LEU A 35 5.00 6.04 0.43
C LEU A 35 3.71 6.81 0.09
N PHE A 36 2.73 6.83 1.01
CA PHE A 36 1.49 7.59 0.80
C PHE A 36 1.69 9.10 0.95
N LEU A 37 2.48 9.53 1.94
CA LEU A 37 2.65 10.96 2.24
C LEU A 37 3.62 11.65 1.28
N ASN A 38 4.65 10.94 0.84
CA ASN A 38 5.75 11.41 0.00
C ASN A 38 5.95 10.46 -1.20
N PRO A 39 4.94 10.32 -2.08
CA PRO A 39 5.02 9.39 -3.20
C PRO A 39 6.20 9.73 -4.13
N PRO A 40 7.07 8.76 -4.45
CA PRO A 40 8.24 9.00 -5.28
C PRO A 40 7.84 9.31 -6.72
N THR A 41 8.53 10.26 -7.35
CA THR A 41 8.34 10.55 -8.79
C THR A 41 8.80 9.39 -9.67
N MET A 42 9.82 8.66 -9.21
CA MET A 42 10.34 7.45 -9.86
C MET A 42 10.48 6.35 -8.80
N PRO A 43 9.44 5.52 -8.59
CA PRO A 43 9.51 4.45 -7.61
C PRO A 43 10.57 3.41 -7.99
N SER A 44 11.31 2.94 -6.99
CA SER A 44 12.18 1.77 -7.06
C SER A 44 11.38 0.51 -7.42
N LEU A 45 12.08 -0.59 -7.69
CA LEU A 45 11.40 -1.86 -8.01
C LEU A 45 10.47 -2.31 -6.87
N ILE A 46 10.92 -2.19 -5.61
CA ILE A 46 10.11 -2.59 -4.46
C ILE A 46 8.91 -1.65 -4.26
N GLU A 47 9.11 -0.33 -4.41
CA GLU A 47 7.99 0.62 -4.31
C GLU A 47 6.97 0.42 -5.43
N ARG A 48 7.41 0.13 -6.66
CA ARG A 48 6.50 -0.25 -7.76
C ARG A 48 5.68 -1.47 -7.40
N TYR A 49 6.31 -2.49 -6.84
CA TYR A 49 5.62 -3.71 -6.42
C TYR A 49 4.60 -3.45 -5.30
N VAL A 50 4.98 -2.65 -4.31
CA VAL A 50 4.07 -2.24 -3.22
C VAL A 50 2.86 -1.48 -3.78
N ILE A 51 3.09 -0.51 -4.67
CA ILE A 51 2.00 0.27 -5.29
C ILE A 51 1.09 -0.63 -6.13
N ASP A 52 1.67 -1.56 -6.91
CA ASP A 52 0.91 -2.52 -7.71
C ASP A 52 0.03 -3.41 -6.84
N THR A 53 0.56 -3.88 -5.71
CA THR A 53 -0.18 -4.68 -4.73
C THR A 53 -1.33 -3.85 -4.11
N ILE A 54 -1.09 -2.58 -3.77
CA ILE A 54 -2.14 -1.68 -3.28
C ILE A 54 -3.25 -1.50 -4.33
N GLN A 55 -2.89 -1.41 -5.61
CA GLN A 55 -3.84 -1.18 -6.71
C GLN A 55 -4.64 -2.42 -7.11
N THR A 56 -4.04 -3.62 -7.00
CA THR A 56 -4.58 -4.84 -7.59
C THR A 56 -5.05 -5.89 -6.59
N GLU A 57 -4.47 -5.93 -5.38
CA GLU A 57 -4.76 -6.96 -4.38
C GLU A 57 -5.45 -6.40 -3.13
N ALA A 58 -5.06 -5.21 -2.68
CA ALA A 58 -5.63 -4.63 -1.46
C ALA A 58 -7.10 -4.24 -1.64
N SER A 59 -7.93 -4.59 -0.66
CA SER A 59 -9.33 -4.17 -0.64
C SER A 59 -9.46 -2.69 -0.29
N ALA A 60 -10.51 -2.06 -0.82
CA ALA A 60 -10.83 -0.66 -0.49
C ALA A 60 -10.99 -0.43 1.02
N GLN A 61 -11.43 -1.44 1.77
CA GLN A 61 -11.61 -1.35 3.22
C GLN A 61 -10.27 -1.34 3.96
N GLU A 62 -9.29 -2.14 3.53
CA GLU A 62 -7.94 -2.10 4.09
C GLU A 62 -7.29 -0.74 3.87
N ILE A 63 -7.43 -0.18 2.66
CA ILE A 63 -6.86 1.11 2.29
C ILE A 63 -7.51 2.25 3.09
N ASP A 64 -8.85 2.28 3.15
CA ASP A 64 -9.59 3.30 3.91
C ASP A 64 -9.25 3.25 5.41
N PHE A 65 -9.18 2.04 5.98
CA PHE A 65 -8.84 1.86 7.39
C PHE A 65 -7.39 2.26 7.69
N PHE A 66 -6.45 1.88 6.83
CA PHE A 66 -5.05 2.30 6.92
C PHE A 66 -4.94 3.83 6.87
N ALA A 67 -5.56 4.45 5.87
CA ALA A 67 -5.51 5.90 5.68
C ALA A 67 -6.07 6.67 6.88
N LYS A 68 -7.22 6.23 7.42
CA LYS A 68 -7.81 6.83 8.63
C LYS A 68 -6.94 6.67 9.86
N SER A 69 -6.30 5.51 10.01
CA SER A 69 -5.49 5.21 11.20
C SER A 69 -4.19 6.01 11.25
N PHE A 70 -3.62 6.33 10.10
CA PHE A 70 -2.38 7.09 9.97
C PHE A 70 -2.59 8.55 9.52
N ASN A 71 -3.84 9.03 9.49
CA ASN A 71 -4.21 10.38 9.04
C ASN A 71 -3.69 10.73 7.64
N ILE A 72 -3.68 9.75 6.73
CA ILE A 72 -3.27 9.95 5.33
C ILE A 72 -4.39 10.72 4.61
N PRO A 73 -4.08 11.85 3.94
CA PRO A 73 -5.07 12.61 3.17
C PRO A 73 -5.67 11.78 2.03
N SER A 74 -6.95 12.03 1.70
CA SER A 74 -7.60 11.32 0.60
C SER A 74 -6.89 11.55 -0.74
N GLN A 75 -6.32 12.75 -0.97
CA GLN A 75 -5.59 13.04 -2.20
C GLN A 75 -4.32 12.16 -2.34
N SER A 76 -3.65 11.85 -1.23
CA SER A 76 -2.51 10.93 -1.21
C SER A 76 -2.91 9.51 -1.59
N VAL A 77 -4.05 9.04 -1.09
CA VAL A 77 -4.61 7.73 -1.45
C VAL A 77 -4.98 7.69 -2.94
N GLU A 78 -5.69 8.71 -3.42
CA GLU A 78 -6.07 8.84 -4.83
C GLU A 78 -4.84 8.89 -5.76
N HIS A 79 -3.79 9.58 -5.33
CA HIS A 79 -2.53 9.63 -6.06
C HIS A 79 -1.88 8.25 -6.20
N ILE A 80 -1.75 7.50 -5.11
CA ILE A 80 -1.22 6.13 -5.14
C ILE A 80 -2.09 5.22 -6.03
N LEU A 81 -3.41 5.30 -5.89
CA LEU A 81 -4.34 4.46 -6.67
C LEU A 81 -4.38 4.80 -8.17
N SER A 82 -4.01 6.02 -8.55
CA SER A 82 -3.97 6.46 -9.96
C SER A 82 -2.56 6.44 -10.57
N MET A 83 -1.54 6.09 -9.78
CA MET A 83 -0.16 6.11 -10.22
C MET A 83 0.07 5.08 -11.33
N LYS A 84 0.59 5.55 -12.48
CA LYS A 84 0.96 4.66 -13.58
C LYS A 84 2.34 4.08 -13.31
N LEU A 85 2.38 2.77 -13.12
CA LEU A 85 3.64 2.05 -12.95
C LEU A 85 4.26 1.75 -14.32
N ASN A 86 5.44 2.30 -14.56
CA ASN A 86 6.26 1.88 -15.69
C ASN A 86 7.21 0.79 -15.21
N TRP A 87 7.05 -0.42 -15.74
CA TRP A 87 7.93 -1.54 -15.41
C TRP A 87 9.24 -1.52 -16.19
N GLY A 88 9.30 -0.75 -17.29
CA GLY A 88 10.38 -0.83 -18.26
C GLY A 88 10.35 -2.19 -18.96
N GLN A 89 10.17 -2.19 -20.28
CA GLN A 89 10.87 -3.22 -21.07
C GLN A 89 12.33 -2.76 -21.07
N GLU A 90 13.25 -3.69 -20.81
CA GLU A 90 14.70 -3.48 -20.84
C GLU A 90 15.19 -2.69 -22.06
#